data_AF-A0A0D8ZPQ2-F1
#
_entry.id   AF-A0A0D8ZPQ2-F1
#
_cell.length_a   1.000
_cell.length_b   1.000
_cell.length_c   1.000
_cell.angle_alpha   90.00
_cell.angle_beta   90.00
_cell.angle_gamma   90.00
#
_symmetry.space_group_name_H-M   'P 1'
#
loop_
_entity.id
_entity.type
_entity.pdbx_description
1 polymer ?
#
loop_
_entity_poly.entity_id
_entity_poly.type
_entity_poly.pdbx_seq_one_letter_code
_entity_poly.pdbx_strand_id
1 'polypeptide(L)'
;MQLIKITEKIKHEIQSLNQTEKTYLIKSFIFLINNIEPILGLSEPLLLIIDNQVLNDLNHINTNQFDCKNRLRYVRLISVFMLFNYLVKYAGKHIKIILTPAIFLEFNQRSIPKTSDEFNIVLNKYLSLVEKFECETLSLSINNFKDARQKLKTIQYDEQKILNIINKLKFKRMTFELFDKMDWRDENNKKVKCELFKPPFLLAYQVASKQKIRLKYFDRSVVNHVIASHLEPKVYSDSALTNLVQQKLKGFRSESISRTASVSKIVKGQLKGLADIEILQLCNIESQFKYNLDYTFFAVTFDKKLSELLHERTRLSIHSEALSIQDNRETRKAKIDVAQEKQLKALNELALFYQHLETVVC
;
A
#
# COMPACT_ATOMS: atom_id res chain seq x y z
N MET A 1 -7.01 3.74 30.39
CA MET A 1 -8.40 4.16 30.71
C MET A 1 -9.21 4.57 29.47
N GLN A 2 -8.61 5.22 28.45
CA GLN A 2 -9.32 5.69 27.24
C GLN A 2 -9.77 4.54 26.30
N LEU A 3 -8.87 3.63 25.90
CA LEU A 3 -9.19 2.45 25.07
C LEU A 3 -10.27 1.48 25.62
N ILE A 4 -10.62 1.55 26.91
CA ILE A 4 -11.73 0.76 27.48
C ILE A 4 -13.08 1.28 26.95
N LYS A 5 -13.24 2.60 26.82
CA LYS A 5 -14.44 3.24 26.28
C LYS A 5 -14.66 2.91 24.80
N ILE A 6 -13.58 2.83 24.01
CA ILE A 6 -13.66 2.37 22.61
C ILE A 6 -14.21 0.95 22.53
N THR A 7 -13.77 0.02 23.39
CA THR A 7 -14.25 -1.37 23.33
C THR A 7 -15.73 -1.49 23.67
N GLU A 8 -16.21 -0.78 24.70
CA GLU A 8 -17.64 -0.77 25.05
C GLU A 8 -18.49 -0.14 23.95
N LYS A 9 -18.01 0.96 23.36
CA LYS A 9 -18.67 1.61 22.22
C LYS A 9 -18.72 0.69 21.00
N ILE A 10 -17.60 0.07 20.61
CA ILE A 10 -17.55 -0.91 19.52
C ILE A 10 -18.53 -2.05 19.79
N LYS A 11 -18.57 -2.58 21.02
CA LYS A 11 -19.48 -3.67 21.39
C LYS A 11 -20.95 -3.28 21.18
N HIS A 12 -21.36 -2.11 21.66
CA HIS A 12 -22.73 -1.61 21.44
C HIS A 12 -23.04 -1.44 19.95
N GLU A 13 -22.11 -0.88 19.18
CA GLU A 13 -22.28 -0.70 17.73
C GLU A 13 -22.43 -2.05 17.01
N ILE A 14 -21.62 -3.05 17.37
CA ILE A 14 -21.70 -4.42 16.81
C ILE A 14 -23.05 -5.08 17.12
N GLN A 15 -23.56 -4.91 18.34
CA GLN A 15 -24.86 -5.45 18.74
C GLN A 15 -26.02 -4.82 17.95
N SER A 16 -25.89 -3.57 17.53
CA SER A 16 -26.88 -2.89 16.69
C SER A 16 -26.89 -3.35 15.22
N LEU A 17 -25.89 -4.13 14.79
CA LEU A 17 -25.77 -4.56 13.40
C LEU A 17 -26.73 -5.71 13.09
N ASN A 18 -27.35 -5.67 11.90
CA ASN A 18 -28.08 -6.82 11.39
C ASN A 18 -27.13 -7.94 10.91
N GLN A 19 -27.67 -9.12 10.60
CA GLN A 19 -26.83 -10.29 10.24
C GLN A 19 -25.97 -10.07 8.99
N THR A 20 -26.48 -9.35 7.99
CA THR A 20 -25.73 -9.01 6.77
C THR A 20 -24.57 -8.07 7.09
N GLU A 21 -24.81 -7.07 7.92
CA GLU A 21 -23.80 -6.13 8.40
C GLU A 21 -22.73 -6.83 9.25
N LYS A 22 -23.12 -7.73 10.17
CA LYS A 22 -22.19 -8.56 10.96
C LYS A 22 -21.30 -9.41 10.05
N THR A 23 -21.87 -10.05 9.03
CA THR A 23 -21.11 -10.83 8.05
C THR A 23 -20.11 -9.95 7.29
N TYR A 24 -20.53 -8.75 6.89
CA TYR A 24 -19.66 -7.79 6.22
C TYR A 24 -18.56 -7.23 7.14
N LEU A 25 -18.87 -7.02 8.42
CA LEU A 25 -17.92 -6.62 9.45
C LEU A 25 -16.80 -7.65 9.59
N ILE A 26 -17.15 -8.93 9.78
CA ILE A 26 -16.18 -10.02 9.91
C ILE A 26 -15.28 -10.08 8.67
N LYS A 27 -15.86 -10.03 7.46
CA LYS A 27 -15.09 -10.04 6.22
C LYS A 27 -14.13 -8.86 6.10
N SER A 28 -14.58 -7.66 6.48
CA SER A 28 -13.77 -6.44 6.46
C SER A 28 -12.64 -6.50 7.49
N PHE A 29 -12.92 -7.02 8.68
CA PHE A 29 -11.94 -7.20 9.74
C PHE A 29 -10.88 -8.25 9.36
N ILE A 30 -11.28 -9.42 8.87
CA ILE A 30 -10.36 -10.46 8.38
C ILE A 30 -9.48 -9.91 7.26
N PHE A 31 -10.06 -9.13 6.33
CA PHE A 31 -9.29 -8.49 5.27
C PHE A 31 -8.17 -7.59 5.82
N LEU A 32 -8.47 -6.76 6.84
CA LEU A 32 -7.48 -5.92 7.48
C LEU A 32 -6.41 -6.73 8.24
N ILE A 33 -6.82 -7.80 8.93
CA ILE A 33 -5.92 -8.69 9.65
C ILE A 33 -4.94 -9.38 8.69
N ASN A 34 -5.42 -9.93 7.58
CA ASN A 34 -4.57 -10.59 6.59
C ASN A 34 -3.53 -9.62 5.99
N ASN A 35 -3.83 -8.32 5.96
CA ASN A 35 -2.87 -7.31 5.52
C ASN A 35 -1.78 -7.05 6.56
N ILE A 36 -2.11 -7.07 7.85
CA ILE A 36 -1.18 -6.71 8.93
C ILE A 36 -0.42 -7.91 9.49
N GLU A 37 -0.94 -9.12 9.35
CA GLU A 37 -0.33 -10.35 9.85
C GLU A 37 1.18 -10.48 9.52
N PRO A 38 1.63 -10.19 8.27
CA PRO A 38 3.05 -10.31 7.92
C PRO A 38 3.98 -9.37 8.70
N ILE A 39 3.43 -8.35 9.36
CA ILE A 39 4.23 -7.32 10.05
C ILE A 39 4.20 -7.41 11.56
N LEU A 40 3.39 -8.31 12.14
CA LEU A 40 3.23 -8.42 13.59
C LEU A 40 4.55 -8.83 14.29
N GLY A 41 5.48 -9.46 13.58
CA GLY A 41 6.81 -9.80 14.08
C GLY A 41 7.87 -8.69 14.01
N LEU A 42 7.55 -7.55 13.38
CA LEU A 42 8.53 -6.50 13.05
C LEU A 42 8.72 -5.46 14.17
N SER A 43 9.65 -4.52 13.94
CA SER A 43 10.05 -3.44 14.85
C SER A 43 8.87 -2.57 15.28
N GLU A 44 8.88 -2.16 16.54
CA GLU A 44 7.90 -1.27 17.14
C GLU A 44 8.51 0.11 17.42
N PRO A 45 7.76 1.21 17.23
CA PRO A 45 6.31 1.27 17.02
C PRO A 45 5.84 0.91 15.61
N LEU A 46 4.58 0.47 15.51
CA LEU A 46 3.86 0.37 14.25
C LEU A 46 3.31 1.74 13.86
N LEU A 47 3.81 2.27 12.75
CA LEU A 47 3.45 3.57 12.19
C LEU A 47 2.37 3.38 11.12
N LEU A 48 1.12 3.56 11.53
CA LEU A 48 -0.07 3.33 10.71
C LEU A 48 -0.40 4.54 9.85
N ILE A 49 -0.34 4.35 8.53
CA ILE A 49 -0.73 5.33 7.53
C ILE A 49 -2.18 5.06 7.13
N ILE A 50 -3.08 6.03 7.38
CA ILE A 50 -4.51 5.89 7.08
C ILE A 50 -4.77 6.34 5.65
N ASP A 51 -5.20 5.40 4.81
CA ASP A 51 -5.55 5.68 3.41
C ASP A 51 -6.75 6.63 3.30
N ASN A 52 -6.80 7.40 2.22
CA ASN A 52 -7.86 8.34 1.88
C ASN A 52 -9.25 7.69 1.85
N GLN A 53 -9.37 6.41 1.50
CA GLN A 53 -10.66 5.72 1.57
C GLN A 53 -11.21 5.67 3.00
N VAL A 54 -10.36 5.39 3.98
CA VAL A 54 -10.74 5.34 5.40
C VAL A 54 -11.02 6.75 5.94
N LEU A 55 -10.21 7.75 5.55
CA LEU A 55 -10.46 9.16 5.89
C LEU A 55 -11.79 9.67 5.34
N ASN A 56 -12.15 9.25 4.13
CA ASN A 56 -13.45 9.59 3.54
C ASN A 56 -14.60 8.94 4.31
N ASP A 57 -14.47 7.67 4.70
CA ASP A 57 -15.48 7.00 5.55
C ASP A 57 -15.66 7.73 6.88
N LEU A 58 -14.57 8.15 7.53
CA LEU A 58 -14.59 8.95 8.76
C LEU A 58 -15.32 10.29 8.59
N ASN A 59 -15.02 10.99 7.50
CA ASN A 59 -15.61 12.28 7.21
C ASN A 59 -17.12 12.17 6.89
N HIS A 60 -17.55 11.08 6.24
CA HIS A 60 -18.97 10.84 5.95
C HIS A 60 -19.82 10.64 7.21
N ILE A 61 -19.29 9.97 8.23
CA ILE A 61 -20.02 9.74 9.51
C ILE A 61 -20.33 11.06 10.21
N ASN A 62 -19.44 12.05 10.13
CA ASN A 62 -19.68 13.37 10.72
C ASN A 62 -20.83 14.14 10.07
N THR A 63 -21.28 13.72 8.88
CA THR A 63 -22.32 14.43 8.11
C THR A 63 -23.74 13.87 8.29
N ASN A 64 -23.95 12.86 9.16
CA ASN A 64 -25.26 12.28 9.52
C ASN A 64 -26.15 11.81 8.35
N GLN A 65 -25.61 11.61 7.15
CA GLN A 65 -26.37 11.05 6.03
C GLN A 65 -26.22 9.52 6.04
N PHE A 66 -27.22 8.79 6.52
CA PHE A 66 -27.21 7.32 6.53
C PHE A 66 -28.14 6.75 5.44
N ASP A 67 -27.59 6.43 4.27
CA ASP A 67 -28.19 5.50 3.31
C ASP A 67 -27.57 4.09 3.45
N CYS A 68 -28.06 3.10 2.69
CA CYS A 68 -27.54 1.73 2.74
C CYS A 68 -26.05 1.60 2.36
N LYS A 69 -25.52 2.45 1.46
CA LYS A 69 -24.08 2.50 1.14
C LYS A 69 -23.29 3.10 2.30
N ASN A 70 -23.85 4.10 2.97
CA ASN A 70 -23.24 4.75 4.13
C ASN A 70 -23.21 3.80 5.33
N ARG A 71 -24.18 2.89 5.42
CA ARG A 71 -24.20 1.85 6.44
C ARG A 71 -23.07 0.84 6.26
N LEU A 72 -22.77 0.39 5.04
CA LEU A 72 -21.60 -0.48 4.80
C LEU A 72 -20.28 0.24 5.05
N ARG A 73 -20.16 1.53 4.70
CA ARG A 73 -18.99 2.36 5.04
C ARG A 73 -18.79 2.48 6.55
N TYR A 74 -19.88 2.64 7.29
CA TYR A 74 -19.87 2.65 8.74
C TYR A 74 -19.33 1.32 9.31
N VAL A 75 -19.84 0.19 8.80
CA VAL A 75 -19.37 -1.15 9.20
C VAL A 75 -17.88 -1.34 8.90
N ARG A 76 -17.38 -0.86 7.75
CA ARG A 76 -15.93 -0.87 7.48
C ARG A 76 -15.16 -0.09 8.55
N LEU A 77 -15.63 1.08 8.95
CA LEU A 77 -14.95 1.85 9.98
C LEU A 77 -14.94 1.12 11.33
N ILE A 78 -16.04 0.46 11.72
CA ILE A 78 -16.06 -0.41 12.91
C ILE A 78 -14.92 -1.45 12.81
N SER A 79 -14.71 -2.08 11.65
CA SER A 79 -13.60 -3.04 11.50
C SER A 79 -12.21 -2.40 11.64
N VAL A 80 -12.03 -1.12 11.27
CA VAL A 80 -10.78 -0.39 11.54
C VAL A 80 -10.60 -0.16 13.05
N PHE A 81 -11.66 0.25 13.76
CA PHE A 81 -11.60 0.38 15.22
C PHE A 81 -11.30 -0.96 15.91
N MET A 82 -11.86 -2.06 15.41
CA MET A 82 -11.54 -3.41 15.88
C MET A 82 -10.07 -3.77 15.63
N LEU A 83 -9.51 -3.42 14.46
CA LEU A 83 -8.09 -3.62 14.16
C LEU A 83 -7.20 -2.89 15.17
N PHE A 84 -7.49 -1.62 15.44
CA PHE A 84 -6.73 -0.81 16.40
C PHE A 84 -6.81 -1.40 17.80
N ASN A 85 -8.02 -1.77 18.23
CA ASN A 85 -8.23 -2.41 19.53
C ASN A 85 -7.49 -3.76 19.64
N TYR A 86 -7.52 -4.57 18.58
CA TYR A 86 -6.75 -5.83 18.48
C TYR A 86 -5.24 -5.56 18.64
N LEU A 87 -4.69 -4.64 17.85
CA LEU A 87 -3.25 -4.34 17.87
C LEU A 87 -2.76 -3.91 19.25
N VAL A 88 -3.49 -3.01 19.90
CA VAL A 88 -3.06 -2.46 21.20
C VAL A 88 -3.31 -3.44 22.34
N LYS A 89 -4.52 -4.01 22.44
CA LYS A 89 -4.91 -4.79 23.62
C LYS A 89 -4.51 -6.26 23.55
N TYR A 90 -4.56 -6.84 22.36
CA TYR A 90 -4.37 -8.28 22.19
C TYR A 90 -2.97 -8.57 21.66
N ALA A 91 -2.54 -7.89 20.60
CA ALA A 91 -1.19 -8.07 20.04
C ALA A 91 -0.09 -7.31 20.81
N GLY A 92 -0.48 -6.50 21.82
CA GLY A 92 0.44 -5.75 22.68
C GLY A 92 1.30 -4.70 21.94
N LYS A 93 0.85 -4.22 20.79
CA LYS A 93 1.64 -3.32 19.92
C LYS A 93 1.53 -1.86 20.32
N HIS A 94 2.66 -1.17 20.33
CA HIS A 94 2.66 0.29 20.34
C HIS A 94 2.40 0.83 18.93
N ILE A 95 1.29 1.55 18.75
CA ILE A 95 0.86 2.08 17.45
C ILE A 95 0.82 3.61 17.45
N LYS A 96 1.18 4.22 16.32
CA LYS A 96 1.01 5.65 16.05
C LYS A 96 0.40 5.87 14.67
N ILE A 97 -0.41 6.91 14.51
CA ILE A 97 -0.94 7.31 13.21
C ILE A 97 0.03 8.28 12.55
N ILE A 98 0.34 8.07 11.26
CA ILE A 98 1.21 8.95 10.48
C ILE A 98 0.41 9.66 9.39
N LEU A 99 0.47 10.98 9.43
CA LEU A 99 0.07 11.84 8.32
C LEU A 99 1.27 12.10 7.41
N THR A 100 1.19 11.60 6.18
CA THR A 100 2.23 11.82 5.18
C THR A 100 1.91 13.00 4.25
N PRO A 101 2.91 13.61 3.60
CA PRO A 101 2.68 14.75 2.72
C PRO A 101 1.77 14.46 1.51
N ALA A 102 1.82 13.27 0.90
CA ALA A 102 0.95 12.96 -0.23
C ALA A 102 -0.50 12.67 0.21
N ILE A 103 -0.71 12.08 1.39
CA ILE A 103 -2.04 11.95 2.00
C ILE A 103 -2.61 13.33 2.31
N PHE A 104 -1.82 14.20 2.95
CA PHE A 104 -2.24 15.58 3.21
C PHE A 104 -2.63 16.30 1.91
N LEU A 105 -1.85 16.13 0.84
CA LEU A 105 -2.15 16.70 -0.46
C LEU A 105 -3.50 16.23 -1.01
N GLU A 106 -3.73 14.91 -1.04
CA GLU A 106 -4.96 14.34 -1.59
C GLU A 106 -6.18 14.61 -0.71
N PHE A 107 -6.02 14.58 0.63
CA PHE A 107 -7.03 14.98 1.60
C PHE A 107 -7.46 16.45 1.39
N ASN A 108 -6.49 17.33 1.06
CA ASN A 108 -6.76 18.71 0.68
C ASN A 108 -7.14 18.90 -0.81
N GLN A 109 -7.69 17.86 -1.45
CA GLN A 109 -8.14 17.91 -2.84
C GLN A 109 -7.05 18.41 -3.82
N ARG A 110 -5.79 18.10 -3.51
CA ARG A 110 -4.59 18.45 -4.28
C ARG A 110 -4.25 19.95 -4.32
N SER A 111 -4.88 20.74 -3.46
CA SER A 111 -4.55 22.16 -3.29
C SER A 111 -3.38 22.31 -2.33
N ILE A 112 -2.42 23.18 -2.67
CA ILE A 112 -1.36 23.57 -1.73
C ILE A 112 -1.88 24.76 -0.91
N PRO A 113 -1.90 24.68 0.43
CA PRO A 113 -2.24 25.83 1.26
C PRO A 113 -1.40 27.05 0.90
N LYS A 114 -2.04 28.21 0.79
CA LYS A 114 -1.40 29.49 0.46
C LYS A 114 -0.96 30.25 1.70
N THR A 115 -1.64 30.03 2.82
CA THR A 115 -1.40 30.69 4.10
C THR A 115 -1.24 29.67 5.23
N SER A 116 -0.71 30.13 6.37
CA SER A 116 -0.63 29.29 7.58
C SER A 116 -2.02 28.89 8.10
N ASP A 117 -3.01 29.77 7.94
CA ASP A 117 -4.38 29.51 8.38
C ASP A 117 -5.02 28.41 7.53
N GLU A 118 -4.89 28.47 6.21
CA GLU A 118 -5.35 27.41 5.32
C GLU A 118 -4.71 26.05 5.67
N PHE A 119 -3.41 26.05 6.00
CA PHE A 119 -2.71 24.85 6.44
C PHE A 119 -3.29 24.30 7.75
N ASN A 120 -3.46 25.16 8.76
CA ASN A 120 -3.99 24.76 10.07
C ASN A 120 -5.43 24.26 9.97
N ILE A 121 -6.27 24.85 9.12
CA ILE A 121 -7.65 24.39 8.88
C ILE A 121 -7.66 22.94 8.38
N VAL A 122 -6.82 22.64 7.38
CA VAL A 122 -6.74 21.29 6.80
C VAL A 122 -6.15 20.29 7.80
N LEU A 123 -5.08 20.69 8.50
CA LEU A 123 -4.42 19.85 9.50
C LEU A 123 -5.38 19.53 10.66
N ASN A 124 -6.05 20.53 11.22
CA ASN A 124 -7.01 20.33 12.31
C ASN A 124 -8.21 19.49 11.87
N LYS A 125 -8.66 19.65 10.63
CA LYS A 125 -9.68 18.77 10.05
C LYS A 125 -9.19 17.33 9.99
N TYR A 126 -7.95 17.07 9.57
CA TYR A 126 -7.39 15.72 9.58
C TYR A 126 -7.28 15.18 11.01
N LEU A 127 -6.67 15.94 11.91
CA LEU A 127 -6.43 15.55 13.31
C LEU A 127 -7.74 15.20 14.02
N SER A 128 -8.78 16.02 13.88
CA SER A 128 -10.10 15.74 14.48
C SER A 128 -10.77 14.46 13.94
N LEU A 129 -10.45 14.02 12.72
CA LEU A 129 -10.95 12.75 12.20
C LEU A 129 -10.23 11.55 12.81
N VAL A 130 -8.89 11.63 12.91
CA VAL A 130 -8.07 10.51 13.41
C VAL A 130 -7.99 10.43 14.94
N GLU A 131 -8.30 11.52 15.65
CA GLU A 131 -8.43 11.55 17.11
C GLU A 131 -9.43 10.51 17.63
N LYS A 132 -10.43 10.14 16.81
CA LYS A 132 -11.39 9.07 17.12
C LYS A 132 -10.76 7.70 17.38
N PHE A 133 -9.55 7.46 16.88
CA PHE A 133 -8.80 6.24 17.13
C PHE A 133 -8.07 6.24 18.47
N GLU A 134 -8.06 7.35 19.21
CA GLU A 134 -7.36 7.52 20.50
C GLU A 134 -5.87 7.12 20.42
N CYS A 135 -5.23 7.39 19.27
CA CYS A 135 -3.83 7.10 19.03
C CYS A 135 -3.04 8.39 18.82
N GLU A 136 -1.78 8.39 19.27
CA GLU A 136 -0.85 9.48 18.97
C GLU A 136 -0.73 9.64 17.45
N THR A 137 -0.87 10.89 16.97
CA THR A 137 -0.75 11.21 15.55
C THR A 137 0.49 12.06 15.33
N LEU A 138 1.33 11.65 14.38
CA LEU A 138 2.54 12.34 13.97
C LEU A 138 2.46 12.76 12.51
N SER A 139 3.08 13.89 12.20
CA SER A 139 3.23 14.37 10.83
C SER A 139 4.61 14.02 10.29
N LEU A 140 4.67 13.33 9.15
CA LEU A 140 5.93 13.04 8.49
C LEU A 140 6.34 14.23 7.61
N SER A 141 7.34 14.99 8.05
CA SER A 141 7.92 16.11 7.28
C SER A 141 6.97 17.28 6.92
N ILE A 142 5.87 17.45 7.65
CA ILE A 142 4.93 18.59 7.49
C ILE A 142 4.60 19.26 8.82
N ASN A 143 5.61 19.55 9.62
CA ASN A 143 5.45 20.06 10.98
C ASN A 143 4.90 21.49 11.03
N ASN A 144 5.04 22.25 9.95
CA ASN A 144 4.54 23.61 9.83
C ASN A 144 4.18 23.93 8.37
N PHE A 145 3.56 25.08 8.15
CA PHE A 145 3.16 25.58 6.84
C PHE A 145 4.30 25.62 5.81
N LYS A 146 5.49 26.05 6.22
CA LYS A 146 6.65 26.20 5.31
C LYS A 146 7.12 24.83 4.82
N ASP A 147 7.26 23.87 5.73
CA ASP A 147 7.66 22.50 5.43
C ASP A 147 6.63 21.82 4.52
N ALA A 148 5.34 21.92 4.88
CA ALA A 148 4.24 21.40 4.09
C ALA A 148 4.28 21.97 2.67
N ARG A 149 4.32 23.30 2.52
CA ARG A 149 4.35 23.94 1.21
C ARG A 149 5.54 23.50 0.36
N GLN A 150 6.72 23.33 0.96
CA GLN A 150 7.91 22.84 0.25
C GLN A 150 7.73 21.39 -0.21
N LYS A 151 7.27 20.50 0.67
CA LYS A 151 7.07 19.08 0.34
C LYS A 151 5.98 18.88 -0.71
N LEU A 152 4.84 19.56 -0.58
CA LEU A 152 3.75 19.48 -1.54
C LEU A 152 4.16 19.99 -2.94
N LYS A 153 4.95 21.07 -3.02
CA LYS A 153 5.53 21.52 -4.29
C LYS A 153 6.49 20.49 -4.91
N THR A 154 7.23 19.78 -4.06
CA THR A 154 8.16 18.75 -4.50
C THR A 154 7.41 17.53 -5.06
N ILE A 155 6.32 17.13 -4.42
CA ILE A 155 5.40 16.10 -4.93
C ILE A 155 4.82 16.51 -6.29
N GLN A 156 4.29 17.74 -6.41
CA GLN A 156 3.74 18.22 -7.70
C GLN A 156 4.80 18.30 -8.79
N TYR A 157 6.03 18.69 -8.45
CA TYR A 157 7.14 18.68 -9.40
C TYR A 157 7.40 17.26 -9.94
N ASP A 158 7.47 16.26 -9.05
CA ASP A 158 7.65 14.86 -9.46
C ASP A 158 6.46 14.34 -10.27
N GLU A 159 5.22 14.66 -9.87
CA GLU A 159 4.01 14.34 -10.61
C GLU A 159 4.11 14.77 -12.07
N GLN A 160 4.51 16.03 -12.31
CA GLN A 160 4.65 16.57 -13.66
C GLN A 160 5.75 15.85 -14.44
N LYS A 161 6.87 15.49 -13.81
CA LYS A 161 7.94 14.71 -14.47
C LYS A 161 7.46 13.32 -14.87
N ILE A 162 6.70 12.66 -14.00
CA ILE A 162 6.12 11.34 -14.26
C ILE A 162 5.13 11.43 -15.44
N LEU A 163 4.19 12.38 -15.40
CA LEU A 163 3.20 12.61 -16.46
C LEU A 163 3.85 12.89 -17.82
N ASN A 164 4.85 13.78 -17.85
CA ASN A 164 5.56 14.10 -19.08
C ASN A 164 6.18 12.87 -19.74
N ILE A 165 6.69 11.94 -18.93
CA ILE A 165 7.32 10.73 -19.44
C ILE A 165 6.30 9.70 -19.88
N ILE A 166 5.23 9.50 -19.10
CA ILE A 166 4.12 8.65 -19.51
C ILE A 166 3.57 9.14 -20.86
N ASN A 167 3.31 10.45 -21.00
CA ASN A 167 2.81 11.03 -22.25
C ASN A 167 3.82 10.86 -23.40
N LYS A 168 5.08 11.24 -23.19
CA LYS A 168 6.15 11.08 -24.20
C LYS A 168 6.23 9.64 -24.71
N LEU A 169 6.17 8.66 -23.82
CA LEU A 169 6.30 7.25 -24.18
C LEU A 169 5.00 6.66 -24.74
N LYS A 170 3.82 7.14 -24.32
CA LYS A 170 2.53 6.75 -24.90
C LYS A 170 2.39 7.14 -26.37
N PHE A 171 2.94 8.28 -26.77
CA PHE A 171 2.85 8.76 -28.16
C PHE A 171 4.03 8.33 -29.05
N LYS A 172 5.10 7.78 -28.47
CA LYS A 172 6.22 7.24 -29.24
C LYS A 172 5.80 5.93 -29.91
N ARG A 173 6.00 5.79 -31.24
CA ARG A 173 5.91 4.48 -31.90
C ARG A 173 7.09 3.61 -31.44
N MET A 174 6.79 2.43 -30.92
CA MET A 174 7.79 1.49 -30.43
C MET A 174 7.40 0.09 -30.91
N THR A 175 8.32 -0.60 -31.58
CA THR A 175 8.17 -2.02 -31.89
C THR A 175 8.82 -2.82 -30.78
N PHE A 176 8.08 -3.78 -30.24
CA PHE A 176 8.55 -4.67 -29.17
C PHE A 176 8.68 -6.09 -29.68
N GLU A 177 9.87 -6.65 -29.56
CA GLU A 177 10.11 -8.08 -29.72
C GLU A 177 9.81 -8.76 -28.39
N LEU A 178 8.76 -9.57 -28.40
CA LEU A 178 8.27 -10.26 -27.20
C LEU A 178 8.92 -11.64 -27.00
N PHE A 179 9.70 -12.11 -27.97
CA PHE A 179 10.36 -13.40 -27.93
C PHE A 179 11.81 -13.24 -28.34
N ASP A 180 12.72 -13.62 -27.45
CA ASP A 180 14.13 -13.77 -27.81
C ASP A 180 14.39 -15.21 -28.25
N LYS A 181 15.17 -15.38 -29.31
CA LYS A 181 15.68 -16.69 -29.68
C LYS A 181 16.97 -16.93 -28.90
N MET A 182 16.98 -17.97 -28.07
CA MET A 182 18.16 -18.38 -27.31
C MET A 182 18.54 -19.84 -27.61
N ASP A 183 19.84 -20.12 -27.56
CA ASP A 183 20.35 -21.48 -27.55
C ASP A 183 20.25 -22.02 -26.11
N TRP A 184 19.41 -23.02 -25.89
CA TRP A 184 19.36 -23.80 -24.64
C TRP A 184 20.04 -25.15 -24.85
N ARG A 185 20.55 -25.75 -23.78
CA ARG A 185 21.08 -27.12 -23.83
C ARG A 185 20.08 -28.07 -23.17
N ASP A 186 19.64 -29.08 -23.90
CA ASP A 186 18.80 -30.12 -23.34
C ASP A 186 19.58 -31.02 -22.36
N GLU A 187 18.89 -31.99 -21.77
CA GLU A 187 19.46 -32.97 -20.83
C GLU A 187 20.60 -33.80 -21.45
N ASN A 188 20.64 -33.89 -22.79
CA ASN A 188 21.69 -34.56 -23.57
C ASN A 188 22.79 -33.60 -24.04
N ASN A 189 22.81 -32.37 -23.49
CA ASN A 189 23.78 -31.33 -23.80
C ASN A 189 23.73 -30.84 -25.27
N LYS A 190 22.66 -31.16 -26.00
CA LYS A 190 22.44 -30.75 -27.40
C LYS A 190 21.86 -29.34 -27.42
N LYS A 191 22.35 -28.51 -28.35
CA LYS A 191 21.79 -27.17 -28.56
C LYS A 191 20.40 -27.26 -29.17
N VAL A 192 19.42 -26.70 -28.48
CA VAL A 192 18.05 -26.53 -28.94
C VAL A 192 17.73 -25.04 -28.96
N LYS A 193 17.10 -24.57 -30.03
CA LYS A 193 16.60 -23.19 -30.08
C LYS A 193 15.32 -23.10 -29.27
N CYS A 194 15.31 -22.27 -28.23
CA CYS A 194 14.12 -21.93 -27.48
C CYS A 194 13.73 -20.47 -27.74
N GLU A 195 12.43 -20.18 -27.61
CA GLU A 195 11.92 -18.81 -27.63
C GLU A 195 11.59 -18.39 -26.20
N LEU A 196 12.33 -17.41 -25.68
CA LEU A 196 12.09 -16.86 -24.36
C LEU A 196 11.09 -15.72 -24.46
N PHE A 197 9.92 -15.90 -23.83
CA PHE A 197 8.90 -14.87 -23.76
C PHE A 197 9.30 -13.75 -22.79
N LYS A 198 9.20 -12.50 -23.24
CA LYS A 198 9.38 -11.29 -22.42
C LYS A 198 8.02 -10.72 -22.00
N PRO A 199 7.68 -10.75 -20.71
CA PRO A 199 6.44 -10.16 -20.23
C PRO A 199 6.33 -8.67 -20.62
N PRO A 200 5.18 -8.19 -21.13
CA PRO A 200 5.00 -6.81 -21.58
C PRO A 200 5.35 -5.76 -20.51
N PHE A 201 5.05 -6.05 -19.25
CA PHE A 201 5.47 -5.19 -18.14
C PHE A 201 6.98 -5.10 -17.99
N LEU A 202 7.71 -6.21 -18.13
CA LEU A 202 9.18 -6.19 -18.02
C LEU A 202 9.78 -5.27 -19.08
N LEU A 203 9.26 -5.34 -20.31
CA LEU A 203 9.65 -4.42 -21.38
C LEU A 203 9.28 -2.98 -21.05
N ALA A 204 8.06 -2.73 -20.58
CA ALA A 204 7.63 -1.40 -20.15
C ALA A 204 8.52 -0.85 -19.02
N TYR A 205 8.90 -1.68 -18.06
CA TYR A 205 9.78 -1.35 -16.95
C TYR A 205 11.19 -1.04 -17.41
N GLN A 206 11.75 -1.82 -18.33
CA GLN A 206 13.05 -1.53 -18.94
C GLN A 206 13.03 -0.18 -19.69
N VAL A 207 11.97 0.11 -20.43
CA VAL A 207 11.80 1.40 -21.11
C VAL A 207 11.69 2.56 -20.12
N ALA A 208 10.91 2.39 -19.05
CA ALA A 208 10.74 3.38 -17.98
C ALA A 208 12.07 3.65 -17.23
N SER A 209 12.80 2.58 -16.92
CA SER A 209 14.07 2.64 -16.19
C SER A 209 15.18 3.35 -16.97
N LYS A 210 15.17 3.22 -18.31
CA LYS A 210 16.09 3.94 -19.20
C LYS A 210 15.80 5.43 -19.30
N GLN A 211 14.64 5.92 -18.87
CA GLN A 211 14.37 7.35 -18.88
C GLN A 211 15.20 8.07 -17.81
N LYS A 212 15.78 9.21 -18.16
CA LYS A 212 16.42 10.09 -17.18
C LYS A 212 15.35 10.94 -16.51
N ILE A 213 14.90 10.54 -15.31
CA ILE A 213 13.94 11.31 -14.49
C ILE A 213 14.66 11.78 -13.24
N ARG A 214 14.71 13.10 -13.04
CA ARG A 214 15.18 13.69 -11.78
C ARG A 214 13.99 13.90 -10.86
N LEU A 215 13.77 12.92 -9.99
CA LEU A 215 12.78 12.96 -8.92
C LEU A 215 13.38 13.61 -7.66
N LYS A 216 12.54 14.19 -6.82
CA LYS A 216 12.94 14.86 -5.57
C LYS A 216 12.20 14.34 -4.35
N TYR A 217 11.06 13.68 -4.54
CA TYR A 217 10.19 13.19 -3.49
C TYR A 217 10.02 11.67 -3.56
N PHE A 218 9.57 11.17 -4.71
CA PHE A 218 9.25 9.75 -4.87
C PHE A 218 10.47 8.92 -5.22
N ASP A 219 10.50 7.69 -4.71
CA ASP A 219 11.53 6.71 -5.08
C ASP A 219 11.49 6.36 -6.58
N ARG A 220 12.68 6.22 -7.17
CA ARG A 220 12.84 5.95 -8.61
C ARG A 220 12.30 4.58 -9.00
N SER A 221 12.50 3.56 -8.17
CA SER A 221 12.03 2.20 -8.46
C SER A 221 10.51 2.14 -8.44
N VAL A 222 9.88 2.75 -7.44
CA VAL A 222 8.40 2.83 -7.35
C VAL A 222 7.83 3.62 -8.53
N VAL A 223 8.44 4.74 -8.90
CA VAL A 223 8.00 5.53 -10.06
C VAL A 223 8.18 4.76 -11.38
N ASN A 224 9.25 3.98 -11.55
CA ASN A 224 9.42 3.15 -12.74
C ASN A 224 8.32 2.09 -12.86
N HIS A 225 7.91 1.48 -11.74
CA HIS A 225 6.77 0.57 -11.71
C HIS A 225 5.48 1.26 -12.16
N VAL A 226 5.19 2.46 -11.63
CA VAL A 226 4.03 3.27 -12.03
C VAL A 226 4.06 3.57 -13.53
N ILE A 227 5.18 4.08 -14.05
CA ILE A 227 5.31 4.40 -15.47
C ILE A 227 5.15 3.15 -16.33
N ALA A 228 5.79 2.04 -15.95
CA ALA A 228 5.69 0.77 -16.65
C ALA A 228 4.24 0.28 -16.76
N SER A 229 3.49 0.35 -15.66
CA SER A 229 2.08 -0.02 -15.63
C SER A 229 1.21 0.84 -16.55
N HIS A 230 1.53 2.13 -16.73
CA HIS A 230 0.83 2.98 -17.70
C HIS A 230 1.23 2.73 -19.16
N LEU A 231 2.39 2.11 -19.40
CA LEU A 231 2.92 1.81 -20.73
C LEU A 231 2.63 0.39 -21.20
N GLU A 232 2.44 -0.53 -20.27
CA GLU A 232 2.19 -1.94 -20.58
C GLU A 232 1.03 -2.12 -21.58
N PRO A 233 -0.15 -1.48 -21.45
CA PRO A 233 -1.22 -1.62 -22.44
C PRO A 233 -0.79 -1.24 -23.86
N LYS A 234 0.16 -0.32 -24.00
CA LYS A 234 0.73 0.08 -25.29
C LYS A 234 1.74 -0.93 -25.82
N VAL A 235 2.54 -1.55 -24.94
CA VAL A 235 3.45 -2.65 -25.35
C VAL A 235 2.64 -3.78 -25.99
N TYR A 236 1.44 -4.05 -25.48
CA TYR A 236 0.49 -4.97 -26.11
C TYR A 236 0.02 -4.51 -27.49
N SER A 237 -0.48 -3.27 -27.61
CA SER A 237 -1.08 -2.78 -28.85
C SER A 237 -0.08 -2.61 -30.00
N ASP A 238 1.16 -2.23 -29.67
CA ASP A 238 2.20 -1.91 -30.65
C ASP A 238 3.07 -3.14 -31.00
N SER A 239 2.77 -4.32 -30.43
CA SER A 239 3.46 -5.55 -30.78
C SER A 239 3.02 -6.06 -32.16
N ALA A 240 3.96 -6.47 -33.01
CA ALA A 240 3.66 -7.04 -34.33
C ALA A 240 2.87 -8.37 -34.25
N LEU A 241 2.74 -8.93 -33.06
CA LEU A 241 2.16 -10.24 -32.77
C LEU A 241 0.90 -10.16 -31.90
N THR A 242 0.19 -9.03 -31.87
CA THR A 242 -0.98 -8.77 -31.00
C THR A 242 -1.97 -9.95 -30.92
N ASN A 243 -2.24 -10.65 -32.02
CA ASN A 243 -3.11 -11.83 -32.03
C ASN A 243 -2.50 -13.06 -31.33
N LEU A 244 -1.22 -13.36 -31.56
CA LEU A 244 -0.48 -14.46 -30.91
C LEU A 244 -0.28 -14.17 -29.41
N VAL A 245 -0.03 -12.91 -29.10
CA VAL A 245 0.13 -12.36 -27.75
C VAL A 245 -1.17 -12.51 -26.98
N GLN A 246 -2.32 -12.11 -27.54
CA GLN A 246 -3.63 -12.30 -26.91
C GLN A 246 -3.99 -13.79 -26.72
N GLN A 247 -3.60 -14.68 -27.63
CA GLN A 247 -3.85 -16.12 -27.51
C GLN A 247 -2.94 -16.80 -26.47
N LYS A 248 -1.63 -16.51 -26.48
CA LYS A 248 -0.65 -17.10 -25.54
C LYS A 248 -0.71 -16.50 -24.13
N LEU A 249 -1.16 -15.24 -23.98
CA LEU A 249 -1.14 -14.52 -22.69
C LEU A 249 -2.42 -14.61 -21.86
N LYS A 250 -3.48 -15.30 -22.31
CA LYS A 250 -4.68 -15.54 -21.49
C LYS A 250 -4.37 -16.16 -20.11
N GLY A 251 -3.21 -16.80 -19.94
CA GLY A 251 -2.71 -17.31 -18.66
C GLY A 251 -1.45 -16.64 -18.07
N PHE A 252 -0.84 -15.67 -18.75
CA PHE A 252 0.47 -15.09 -18.35
C PHE A 252 0.41 -13.64 -17.87
N ARG A 253 -0.79 -13.02 -17.83
CA ARG A 253 -0.95 -11.78 -17.05
C ARG A 253 -0.74 -12.14 -15.58
N SER A 254 0.43 -11.85 -15.03
CA SER A 254 0.56 -11.91 -13.58
C SER A 254 -0.39 -10.85 -13.01
N GLU A 255 -1.29 -11.29 -12.14
CA GLU A 255 -2.30 -10.45 -11.53
C GLU A 255 -1.66 -9.22 -10.84
N SER A 256 -0.44 -9.39 -10.31
CA SER A 256 0.44 -8.36 -9.72
C SER A 256 0.67 -7.13 -10.60
N ILE A 257 0.88 -7.33 -11.89
CA ILE A 257 1.24 -6.28 -12.84
C ILE A 257 0.04 -5.36 -13.12
N SER A 258 -1.13 -5.96 -13.34
CA SER A 258 -2.41 -5.26 -13.54
C SER A 258 -2.82 -4.45 -12.30
N ARG A 259 -2.47 -4.94 -11.10
CA ARG A 259 -2.72 -4.25 -9.83
C ARG A 259 -1.91 -2.95 -9.71
N THR A 260 -0.64 -2.92 -10.12
CA THR A 260 0.19 -1.70 -10.06
C THR A 260 -0.34 -0.57 -10.97
N ALA A 261 -0.97 -0.90 -12.09
CA ALA A 261 -1.64 0.09 -12.95
C ALA A 261 -2.88 0.71 -12.30
N SER A 262 -3.43 0.07 -11.27
CA SER A 262 -4.71 0.46 -10.69
C SER A 262 -4.62 1.39 -9.49
N VAL A 263 -3.47 1.41 -8.81
CA VAL A 263 -3.11 2.37 -7.74
C VAL A 263 -2.77 3.76 -8.26
N SER A 264 -2.64 3.96 -9.57
CA SER A 264 -2.49 5.31 -10.13
C SER A 264 -3.25 5.47 -11.44
N LYS A 265 -3.93 6.59 -11.62
CA LYS A 265 -4.75 6.86 -12.82
C LYS A 265 -4.48 8.26 -13.34
N ILE A 266 -4.51 8.41 -14.66
CA ILE A 266 -4.46 9.74 -15.28
C ILE A 266 -5.90 10.18 -15.56
N VAL A 267 -6.34 11.25 -14.89
CA VAL A 267 -7.68 11.82 -15.07
C VAL A 267 -7.54 13.30 -15.35
N LYS A 268 -8.06 13.77 -16.49
CA LYS A 268 -7.96 15.17 -16.94
C LYS A 268 -6.50 15.70 -16.90
N GLY A 269 -5.54 14.87 -17.30
CA GLY A 269 -4.13 15.23 -17.35
C GLY A 269 -3.39 15.22 -16.01
N GLN A 270 -4.03 14.80 -14.91
CA GLN A 270 -3.41 14.70 -13.57
C GLN A 270 -3.20 13.24 -13.17
N LEU A 271 -2.09 12.96 -12.47
CA LEU A 271 -1.81 11.63 -11.92
C LEU A 271 -2.44 11.53 -10.52
N LYS A 272 -3.54 10.78 -10.42
CA LYS A 272 -4.20 10.42 -9.17
C LYS A 272 -3.52 9.20 -8.54
N GLY A 273 -3.66 9.06 -7.22
CA GLY A 273 -3.06 7.97 -6.44
C GLY A 273 -1.63 8.31 -5.97
N LEU A 274 -1.35 9.59 -5.70
CA LEU A 274 -0.06 10.01 -5.17
C LEU A 274 0.15 9.52 -3.73
N ALA A 275 -0.94 9.46 -2.95
CA ALA A 275 -0.92 8.85 -1.62
C ALA A 275 -0.62 7.34 -1.71
N ASP A 276 -1.24 6.63 -2.65
CA ASP A 276 -1.00 5.20 -2.87
C ASP A 276 0.46 4.94 -3.29
N ILE A 277 1.02 5.78 -4.16
CA ILE A 277 2.45 5.71 -4.54
C ILE A 277 3.36 5.93 -3.33
N GLU A 278 3.00 6.89 -2.46
CA GLU A 278 3.74 7.14 -1.22
C GLU A 278 3.63 5.97 -0.22
N ILE A 279 2.44 5.40 -0.07
CA ILE A 279 2.21 4.23 0.76
C ILE A 279 3.07 3.06 0.25
N LEU A 280 3.11 2.85 -1.06
CA LEU A 280 3.88 1.78 -1.68
C LEU A 280 5.41 1.90 -1.51
N GLN A 281 5.94 3.12 -1.34
CA GLN A 281 7.36 3.33 -1.03
C GLN A 281 7.65 3.16 0.47
N LEU A 282 6.77 3.66 1.35
CA LEU A 282 6.99 3.64 2.80
C LEU A 282 6.75 2.25 3.38
N CYS A 283 5.65 1.60 2.98
CA CYS A 283 5.23 0.30 3.50
C CYS A 283 5.93 -0.89 2.81
N ASN A 284 7.08 -0.67 2.15
CA ASN A 284 7.90 -1.75 1.61
C ASN A 284 8.73 -2.39 2.74
N ILE A 285 8.25 -3.52 3.27
CA ILE A 285 8.89 -4.21 4.41
C ILE A 285 10.32 -4.64 4.10
N GLU A 286 10.58 -5.15 2.90
CA GLU A 286 11.94 -5.58 2.52
C GLU A 286 12.92 -4.42 2.70
N SER A 287 12.53 -3.21 2.30
CA SER A 287 13.34 -2.01 2.49
C SER A 287 13.46 -1.64 3.97
N GLN A 288 12.35 -1.66 4.73
CA GLN A 288 12.37 -1.34 6.17
C GLN A 288 13.28 -2.30 6.96
N PHE A 289 13.26 -3.59 6.61
CA PHE A 289 14.14 -4.61 7.20
C PHE A 289 15.60 -4.40 6.78
N LYS A 290 15.87 -4.16 5.49
CA LYS A 290 17.22 -3.90 4.97
C LYS A 290 17.88 -2.69 5.65
N TYR A 291 17.11 -1.65 5.96
CA TYR A 291 17.61 -0.46 6.65
C TYR A 291 17.57 -0.55 8.17
N ASN A 292 17.14 -1.70 8.74
CA ASN A 292 17.04 -1.94 10.18
C ASN A 292 16.35 -0.78 10.91
N LEU A 293 15.19 -0.35 10.41
CA LEU A 293 14.44 0.74 11.01
C LEU A 293 13.91 0.32 12.39
N ASP A 294 13.97 1.25 13.35
CA ASP A 294 13.44 1.07 14.71
C ASP A 294 11.91 1.18 14.77
N TYR A 295 11.23 1.16 13.62
CA TYR A 295 9.79 1.30 13.49
C TYR A 295 9.33 0.63 12.19
N THR A 296 8.04 0.30 12.11
CA THR A 296 7.45 -0.33 10.93
C THR A 296 6.32 0.52 10.36
N PHE A 297 6.42 0.96 9.11
CA PHE A 297 5.31 1.60 8.40
C PHE A 297 4.33 0.56 7.86
N PHE A 298 3.04 0.82 8.06
CA PHE A 298 1.94 0.00 7.55
C PHE A 298 0.78 0.85 7.06
N ALA A 299 0.08 0.41 6.03
CA ALA A 299 -1.09 1.12 5.52
C ALA A 299 -2.40 0.45 5.94
N VAL A 300 -3.33 1.24 6.45
CA VAL A 300 -4.70 0.81 6.72
C VAL A 300 -5.56 1.22 5.53
N THR A 301 -5.87 0.24 4.66
CA THR A 301 -6.64 0.45 3.43
C THR A 301 -7.67 -0.66 3.23
N PHE A 302 -8.76 -0.34 2.52
CA PHE A 302 -9.72 -1.30 1.97
C PHE A 302 -9.60 -1.45 0.45
N ASP A 303 -8.66 -0.75 -0.19
CA ASP A 303 -8.37 -0.97 -1.60
C ASP A 303 -7.65 -2.32 -1.74
N LYS A 304 -8.40 -3.32 -2.20
CA LYS A 304 -7.91 -4.68 -2.44
C LYS A 304 -6.65 -4.70 -3.29
N LYS A 305 -6.54 -3.83 -4.30
CA LYS A 305 -5.39 -3.80 -5.21
C LYS A 305 -4.17 -3.20 -4.54
N LEU A 306 -4.34 -2.14 -3.75
CA LEU A 306 -3.25 -1.58 -2.95
C LEU A 306 -2.78 -2.59 -1.89
N SER A 307 -3.71 -3.24 -1.19
CA SER A 307 -3.42 -4.29 -0.20
C SER A 307 -2.67 -5.47 -0.82
N GLU A 308 -3.08 -5.97 -1.99
CA GLU A 308 -2.39 -7.04 -2.69
C GLU A 308 -0.95 -6.64 -3.10
N LEU A 309 -0.75 -5.42 -3.60
CA LEU A 309 0.59 -4.92 -3.95
C LEU A 309 1.49 -4.73 -2.74
N LEU A 310 0.92 -4.22 -1.64
CA LEU A 310 1.62 -4.16 -0.37
C LEU A 310 2.02 -5.56 0.05
N HIS A 311 1.10 -6.53 -0.01
CA HIS A 311 1.36 -7.91 0.37
C HIS A 311 2.47 -8.58 -0.47
N GLU A 312 2.52 -8.31 -1.77
CA GLU A 312 3.61 -8.75 -2.64
C GLU A 312 4.97 -8.16 -2.22
N ARG A 313 4.98 -6.95 -1.67
CA ARG A 313 6.17 -6.27 -1.13
C ARG A 313 6.41 -6.55 0.36
N THR A 314 5.45 -7.14 1.05
CA THR A 314 5.59 -7.60 2.45
C THR A 314 6.14 -9.01 2.53
N ARG A 315 6.04 -9.80 1.45
CA ARG A 315 6.70 -11.11 1.37
C ARG A 315 8.20 -10.87 1.49
N LEU A 316 8.73 -11.12 2.69
CA LEU A 316 10.15 -11.18 2.99
C LEU A 316 10.78 -12.28 2.13
N SER A 317 11.05 -11.92 0.87
CA SER A 317 11.97 -12.64 0.03
C SER A 317 13.33 -12.20 0.53
N ILE A 318 13.88 -12.93 1.50
CA ILE A 318 15.23 -12.73 1.99
C ILE A 318 16.16 -13.11 0.83
N HIS A 319 16.32 -12.19 -0.13
CA HIS A 319 17.38 -12.25 -1.10
C HIS A 319 18.69 -11.97 -0.35
N SER A 320 19.77 -12.64 -0.74
CA SER A 320 21.07 -12.57 -0.07
C SER A 320 21.62 -11.15 0.13
N GLU A 321 21.06 -10.15 -0.57
CA GLU A 321 21.43 -8.73 -0.56
C GLU A 321 20.66 -7.87 0.46
N ALA A 322 19.51 -8.33 0.99
CA ALA A 322 18.81 -7.69 2.11
C ALA A 322 19.47 -8.02 3.46
N LEU A 323 20.39 -8.99 3.44
CA LEU A 323 21.26 -9.39 4.52
C LEU A 323 22.55 -8.58 4.36
N SER A 324 22.89 -7.75 5.35
CA SER A 324 24.15 -7.01 5.29
C SER A 324 25.31 -7.99 5.09
N ILE A 325 26.33 -7.59 4.33
CA ILE A 325 27.57 -8.38 4.13
C ILE A 325 28.27 -8.68 5.48
N GLN A 326 27.88 -7.99 6.55
CA GLN A 326 28.42 -8.13 7.90
C GLN A 326 27.70 -9.17 8.78
N ASP A 327 26.49 -9.61 8.43
CA ASP A 327 25.76 -10.59 9.25
C ASP A 327 26.25 -12.03 8.97
N ASN A 328 26.92 -12.63 9.95
CA ASN A 328 27.26 -14.05 9.89
C ASN A 328 25.99 -14.93 9.92
N ARG A 329 26.12 -16.21 9.53
CA ARG A 329 24.98 -17.14 9.40
C ARG A 329 24.15 -17.30 10.69
N GLU A 330 24.80 -17.19 11.85
CA GLU A 330 24.16 -17.34 13.16
C GLU A 330 23.34 -16.10 13.54
N THR A 331 23.87 -14.90 13.34
CA THR A 331 23.11 -13.65 13.51
C THR A 331 21.89 -13.57 12.60
N ARG A 332 21.99 -14.11 11.37
CA ARG A 332 20.85 -14.18 10.44
C ARG A 332 19.77 -15.12 10.94
N LYS A 333 20.17 -16.32 11.39
CA LYS A 333 19.25 -17.30 11.94
C LYS A 333 18.54 -16.73 13.17
N ALA A 334 19.27 -16.11 14.09
CA ALA A 334 18.70 -15.50 15.29
C ALA A 334 17.66 -14.40 14.97
N LYS A 335 17.91 -13.53 13.98
CA LYS A 335 16.93 -12.50 13.56
C LYS A 335 15.65 -13.11 13.00
N ILE A 336 15.77 -14.17 12.18
CA ILE A 336 14.61 -14.88 11.61
C ILE A 336 13.83 -15.60 12.70
N ASP A 337 14.52 -16.33 13.58
CA ASP A 337 13.90 -17.10 14.67
C ASP A 337 13.11 -16.16 15.61
N VAL A 338 13.68 -15.01 15.98
CA VAL A 338 12.97 -14.00 16.80
C VAL A 338 11.74 -13.42 16.09
N ALA A 339 11.83 -13.14 14.78
CA ALA A 339 10.70 -12.62 14.02
C ALA A 339 9.57 -13.66 13.92
N GLN A 340 9.92 -14.94 13.70
CA GLN A 340 8.97 -16.05 13.63
C GLN A 340 8.30 -16.30 14.99
N GLU A 341 9.05 -16.25 16.08
CA GLU A 341 8.49 -16.42 17.43
C GLU A 341 7.50 -15.30 17.77
N LYS A 342 7.85 -14.04 17.48
CA LYS A 342 6.95 -12.90 17.65
C LYS A 342 5.69 -13.03 16.80
N GLN A 343 5.84 -13.49 15.55
CA GLN A 343 4.69 -13.72 14.66
C GLN A 343 3.79 -14.84 15.20
N LEU A 344 4.35 -15.96 15.64
CA LEU A 344 3.60 -17.08 16.20
C LEU A 344 2.82 -16.67 17.46
N LYS A 345 3.45 -15.88 18.34
CA LYS A 345 2.77 -15.31 19.52
C LYS A 345 1.57 -14.45 19.12
N ALA A 346 1.76 -13.54 18.16
CA ALA A 346 0.67 -12.67 17.69
C ALA A 346 -0.48 -13.44 17.01
N LEU A 347 -0.17 -14.55 16.32
CA LEU A 347 -1.16 -15.45 15.74
C LEU A 347 -1.97 -16.20 16.81
N ASN A 348 -1.33 -16.63 17.89
CA ASN A 348 -2.03 -17.24 19.02
C ASN A 348 -2.96 -16.23 19.72
N GLU A 349 -2.51 -14.98 19.88
CA GLU A 349 -3.34 -13.89 20.42
C GLU A 349 -4.50 -13.53 19.48
N LEU A 350 -4.30 -13.65 18.16
CA LEU A 350 -5.36 -13.50 17.17
C LEU A 350 -6.43 -14.59 17.31
N ALA A 351 -6.03 -15.85 17.54
CA ALA A 351 -6.96 -16.95 17.76
C ALA A 351 -7.83 -16.71 19.02
N LEU A 352 -7.22 -16.21 20.11
CA LEU A 352 -7.95 -15.81 21.32
C LEU A 352 -8.90 -14.64 21.05
N PHE A 353 -8.48 -13.66 20.23
CA PHE A 353 -9.35 -12.56 19.83
C PHE A 353 -10.55 -13.04 19.02
N TYR A 354 -10.38 -14.00 18.11
CA TYR A 354 -11.50 -14.61 17.37
C TYR A 354 -12.50 -15.30 18.28
N GLN A 355 -12.04 -16.05 19.30
CA GLN A 355 -12.93 -16.64 20.30
C GLN A 355 -13.73 -15.56 21.06
N HIS A 356 -13.09 -14.45 21.40
CA HIS A 356 -13.79 -13.32 22.01
C HIS A 356 -14.78 -12.65 21.05
N LEU A 357 -14.43 -12.51 19.77
CA LEU A 357 -15.35 -11.98 18.77
C LEU A 357 -16.57 -12.87 18.55
N GLU A 358 -16.42 -14.19 18.56
CA GLU A 358 -17.55 -15.11 18.50
C GLU A 358 -18.54 -14.83 19.64
N THR A 359 -18.07 -14.60 20.86
CA THR A 359 -18.95 -14.24 21.99
C THR A 359 -19.61 -12.87 21.91
N VAL A 360 -19.09 -11.96 21.07
CA VAL A 360 -19.60 -10.59 20.93
C VAL A 360 -20.51 -10.43 19.70
N VAL A 361 -20.24 -11.20 18.64
CA VAL A 361 -20.94 -11.12 17.36
C VAL A 361 -22.10 -12.11 17.28
N CYS A 362 -21.92 -13.33 17.80
CA CYS A 362 -22.99 -14.32 17.97
C CYS A 362 -23.74 -14.04 19.26
#